data_AF-A0A2U1RMK5-F1
#
_entry.id   AF-A0A2U1RMK5-F1
#
_cell.length_a   1.000
_cell.length_b   1.000
_cell.length_c   1.000
_cell.angle_alpha   90.00
_cell.angle_beta   90.00
_cell.angle_gamma   90.00
#
_symmetry.space_group_name_H-M   'P 1'
#
loop_
_entity.id
_entity.type
_entity.pdbx_description
1 polymer ?
#
loop_
_entity_poly.entity_id
_entity_poly.type
_entity_poly.pdbx_seq_one_letter_code
_entity_poly.pdbx_strand_id
1 'polypeptide(L)'
;MNGTSLISNRWVVGVALLLYGALLWGGFQWIYRAEIELQRLAHATETPNPERTGRVYEAIMRSPVKRTNLETFVALGDLLERTERWNEAILVWRHTVAVAPENHGFRWRLALALHNAGRYTEAERYFAELLGEEAT
;
A
#
# COMPACT_ATOMS: atom_id res chain seq x y z
N MET A 1 -34.50 42.10 5.20
CA MET A 1 -34.34 41.11 6.28
C MET A 1 -32.91 40.60 6.22
N ASN A 2 -32.11 40.92 7.24
CA ASN A 2 -30.66 41.01 7.15
C ASN A 2 -29.99 39.64 7.32
N GLY A 3 -29.43 39.09 6.23
CA GLY A 3 -28.73 37.79 6.24
C GLY A 3 -27.35 37.79 6.90
N THR A 4 -26.91 38.91 7.49
CA THR A 4 -25.55 39.09 8.04
C THR A 4 -25.44 38.85 9.55
N SER A 5 -26.54 38.61 10.28
CA SER A 5 -26.50 38.43 11.74
C SER A 5 -26.13 37.01 12.20
N LEU A 6 -26.16 36.00 11.32
CA LEU A 6 -25.87 34.61 11.71
C LEU A 6 -24.37 34.38 12.06
N ILE A 7 -23.48 35.14 11.42
CA ILE A 7 -22.01 34.98 11.54
C ILE A 7 -21.47 35.68 12.81
N SER A 8 -22.24 36.58 13.43
CA SER A 8 -21.83 37.29 14.65
C SER A 8 -21.97 36.43 15.92
N ASN A 9 -22.69 35.32 15.87
CA ASN A 9 -22.95 34.52 17.06
C ASN A 9 -21.81 33.53 17.31
N ARG A 10 -21.00 33.80 18.34
CA ARG A 10 -19.80 33.01 18.71
C ARG A 10 -20.12 31.51 18.87
N TRP A 11 -21.33 31.17 19.30
CA TRP A 11 -21.77 29.77 19.44
C TRP A 11 -21.96 29.08 18.08
N VAL A 12 -22.55 29.75 17.09
CA VAL A 12 -22.75 29.20 15.73
C VAL A 12 -21.42 28.94 15.05
N VAL A 13 -20.47 29.88 15.19
CA VAL A 13 -19.09 29.70 14.69
C VAL A 13 -18.40 28.53 15.39
N GLY A 14 -18.57 28.39 16.71
CA GLY A 14 -18.03 27.25 17.46
C GLY A 14 -18.57 25.90 17.00
N VAL A 15 -19.89 25.79 16.80
CA VAL A 15 -20.53 24.57 16.28
C VAL A 15 -20.08 24.28 14.85
N ALA A 16 -19.98 25.29 14.00
CA ALA A 16 -19.49 25.12 12.63
C ALA A 16 -18.04 24.61 12.59
N LEU A 17 -17.16 25.13 13.47
CA LEU A 17 -15.79 24.65 13.60
C LEU A 17 -15.70 23.22 14.11
N LEU A 18 -16.55 22.83 15.07
CA LEU A 18 -16.61 21.45 15.55
C LEU A 18 -17.08 20.47 14.47
N LEU A 19 -18.10 20.83 13.70
CA LEU A 19 -18.58 20.00 12.57
C LEU A 19 -17.52 19.90 11.47
N TYR A 20 -16.85 21.00 11.15
CA TYR A 20 -15.75 21.03 10.19
C TYR A 20 -14.58 20.14 10.66
N GLY A 21 -14.19 20.23 11.93
CA GLY A 21 -13.17 19.37 12.54
C GLY A 21 -13.55 17.89 12.49
N ALA A 22 -14.81 17.54 12.77
CA ALA A 22 -15.29 16.16 12.69
C ALA A 22 -15.27 15.61 11.26
N LEU A 23 -15.60 16.44 10.26
CA LEU A 23 -15.50 16.06 8.84
C LEU A 23 -14.06 15.82 8.41
N LEU A 24 -13.15 16.71 8.77
CA LEU A 24 -11.71 16.55 8.48
C LEU A 24 -11.15 15.31 9.18
N TRP A 25 -11.50 15.10 10.45
CA TRP A 25 -11.05 13.94 11.23
C TRP A 25 -11.56 12.62 10.65
N GLY A 26 -12.84 12.55 10.26
CA GLY A 26 -13.43 11.37 9.62
C GLY A 26 -12.78 11.07 8.27
N GLY A 27 -12.54 12.09 7.45
CA GLY A 27 -11.83 11.95 6.18
C GLY A 27 -10.39 11.46 6.36
N PHE A 28 -9.66 12.01 7.35
CA PHE A 28 -8.32 11.56 7.71
C PHE A 28 -8.31 10.09 8.14
N GLN A 29 -9.23 9.69 9.03
CA GLN A 29 -9.36 8.29 9.44
C GLN A 29 -9.63 7.37 8.25
N TRP A 30 -10.52 7.75 7.34
CA TRP A 30 -10.82 6.91 6.17
C TRP A 30 -9.60 6.71 5.26
N ILE A 31 -8.86 7.78 4.97
CA ILE A 31 -7.70 7.75 4.06
C ILE A 31 -6.54 6.94 4.65
N TYR A 32 -6.24 7.10 5.94
CA TYR A 32 -5.04 6.50 6.54
C TYR A 32 -5.29 5.16 7.24
N ARG A 33 -6.55 4.72 7.40
CA ARG A 33 -6.85 3.47 8.12
C ARG A 33 -6.15 2.25 7.53
N ALA A 34 -6.12 2.13 6.20
CA ALA A 34 -5.46 1.00 5.54
C ALA A 34 -3.94 1.03 5.72
N GLU A 35 -3.34 2.22 5.65
CA GLU A 35 -1.90 2.42 5.86
C GLU A 35 -1.48 2.09 7.29
N ILE A 36 -2.25 2.55 8.28
CA ILE A 36 -1.99 2.28 9.70
C ILE A 36 -2.11 0.77 9.98
N GLU A 37 -3.13 0.11 9.42
CA GLU A 37 -3.27 -1.34 9.55
C GLU A 37 -2.12 -2.07 8.85
N LEU A 38 -1.69 -1.62 7.67
CA LEU A 38 -0.53 -2.19 6.99
C LEU A 38 0.72 -2.12 7.87
N GLN A 39 1.04 -0.94 8.43
CA GLN A 39 2.21 -0.76 9.28
C GLN A 39 2.14 -1.64 10.54
N ARG A 40 0.97 -1.76 11.15
CA ARG A 40 0.75 -2.66 12.29
C ARG A 40 1.00 -4.12 11.93
N LEU A 41 0.45 -4.59 10.81
CA LEU A 41 0.59 -5.99 10.39
C LEU A 41 2.01 -6.28 9.90
N ALA A 42 2.67 -5.31 9.27
CA ALA A 42 4.06 -5.41 8.84
C ALA A 42 5.01 -5.56 10.04
N HIS A 43 4.77 -4.82 11.13
CA HIS A 43 5.57 -4.91 12.37
C HIS A 43 5.10 -5.99 13.35
N ALA A 44 3.93 -6.59 13.15
CA ALA A 44 3.48 -7.70 13.97
C ALA A 44 4.44 -8.88 13.82
N THR A 45 4.95 -9.40 14.93
CA THR A 45 5.83 -10.58 14.95
C THR A 45 5.09 -11.86 14.60
N GLU A 46 3.80 -11.94 14.92
CA GLU A 46 2.91 -13.03 14.54
C GLU A 46 2.49 -12.92 13.07
N THR A 47 2.29 -14.06 12.41
CA THR A 47 1.79 -14.12 11.03
C THR A 47 0.37 -13.55 10.98
N PRO A 48 0.14 -12.45 10.24
CA PRO A 48 -1.17 -11.82 10.19
C PRO A 48 -2.23 -12.75 9.57
N ASN A 49 -3.47 -12.68 10.08
CA ASN A 49 -4.57 -13.43 9.50
C ASN A 49 -4.74 -13.07 8.01
N PRO A 50 -4.77 -14.06 7.09
CA PRO A 50 -4.86 -13.83 5.65
C PRO A 50 -6.08 -13.00 5.24
N GLU A 51 -7.20 -13.09 5.96
CA GLU A 51 -8.39 -12.27 5.68
C GLU A 51 -8.15 -10.78 5.92
N ARG A 52 -7.38 -10.43 6.96
CA ARG A 52 -7.03 -9.03 7.24
C ARG A 52 -6.09 -8.50 6.17
N THR A 53 -5.11 -9.31 5.77
CA THR A 53 -4.19 -8.98 4.68
C THR A 53 -4.93 -8.72 3.37
N GLY A 54 -5.95 -9.53 3.04
CA GLY A 54 -6.77 -9.31 1.84
C GLY A 54 -7.48 -7.97 1.81
N ARG A 55 -8.06 -7.55 2.93
CA ARG A 55 -8.71 -6.24 3.03
C ARG A 55 -7.74 -5.08 2.86
N VAL A 56 -6.54 -5.19 3.45
CA VAL A 56 -5.49 -4.17 3.31
C VAL A 56 -4.99 -4.11 1.87
N TYR A 57 -4.76 -5.27 1.24
CA TYR A 57 -4.39 -5.38 -0.17
C TYR A 57 -5.41 -4.68 -1.08
N GLU A 58 -6.70 -5.00 -0.95
CA GLU A 58 -7.75 -4.38 -1.77
C GLU A 58 -7.83 -2.87 -1.57
N ALA A 59 -7.68 -2.39 -0.33
CA ALA A 59 -7.74 -0.96 -0.02
C ALA A 59 -6.57 -0.20 -0.66
N ILE A 60 -5.36 -0.75 -0.60
CA ILE A 60 -4.15 -0.11 -1.12
C ILE A 60 -4.10 -0.21 -2.64
N MET A 61 -4.43 -1.35 -3.23
CA MET A 61 -4.41 -1.57 -4.69
C MET A 61 -5.44 -0.75 -5.46
N ARG A 62 -6.45 -0.17 -4.79
CA ARG A 62 -7.34 0.83 -5.40
C ARG A 62 -6.62 2.14 -5.70
N SER A 63 -5.53 2.43 -5.01
CA SER A 63 -4.71 3.62 -5.24
C SER A 63 -3.69 3.36 -6.35
N PRO A 64 -3.44 4.32 -7.26
CA PRO A 64 -2.42 4.15 -8.28
C PRO A 64 -1.02 4.02 -7.66
N VAL A 65 -0.25 3.05 -8.18
CA VAL A 65 1.16 2.89 -7.84
C VAL A 65 1.94 4.03 -8.47
N LYS A 66 2.65 4.79 -7.64
CA LYS A 66 3.46 5.96 -8.02
C LYS A 66 4.83 5.84 -7.38
N ARG A 67 5.82 6.53 -7.94
CA ARG A 67 7.18 6.51 -7.39
C ARG A 67 7.24 7.03 -5.93
N THR A 68 6.34 7.94 -5.56
CA THR A 68 6.26 8.54 -4.23
C THR A 68 5.64 7.64 -3.15
N ASN A 69 4.92 6.58 -3.53
CA ASN A 69 4.26 5.67 -2.58
C ASN A 69 4.81 4.23 -2.67
N LEU A 70 5.97 4.02 -3.31
CA LEU A 70 6.58 2.70 -3.46
C LEU A 70 6.84 2.02 -2.11
N GLU A 71 7.20 2.78 -1.07
CA GLU A 71 7.43 2.24 0.28
C GLU A 71 6.20 1.52 0.84
N THR A 72 5.00 2.07 0.63
CA THR A 72 3.73 1.42 1.00
C THR A 72 3.55 0.10 0.26
N PHE A 73 3.83 0.07 -1.05
CA PHE A 73 3.73 -1.16 -1.84
C PHE A 73 4.79 -2.20 -1.47
N VAL A 74 5.98 -1.76 -1.05
CA VAL A 74 7.01 -2.64 -0.50
C VAL A 74 6.51 -3.29 0.78
N ALA A 75 6.01 -2.50 1.74
CA ALA A 75 5.46 -3.03 2.98
C ALA A 75 4.26 -3.97 2.73
N LEU A 76 3.43 -3.69 1.72
CA LEU A 76 2.35 -4.57 1.30
C LEU A 76 2.88 -5.89 0.72
N GLY A 77 3.90 -5.83 -0.12
CA GLY A 77 4.59 -7.01 -0.65
C GLY A 77 5.15 -7.89 0.46
N ASP A 78 5.86 -7.30 1.43
CA ASP A 78 6.38 -8.01 2.62
C ASP A 78 5.27 -8.73 3.38
N LEU A 79 4.16 -8.04 3.61
CA LEU A 79 3.01 -8.60 4.31
C LEU A 79 2.40 -9.77 3.55
N LEU A 80 2.29 -9.67 2.23
CA LEU A 80 1.74 -10.72 1.38
C LEU A 80 2.65 -11.96 1.34
N GLU A 81 3.97 -11.76 1.26
CA GLU A 81 4.96 -12.84 1.34
C GLU A 81 4.90 -13.55 2.69
N ARG A 82 4.82 -12.79 3.80
CA ARG A 82 4.68 -13.35 5.15
C ARG A 82 3.37 -14.13 5.39
N THR A 83 2.35 -13.85 4.60
CA THR A 83 1.06 -14.57 4.64
C THR A 83 0.92 -15.61 3.53
N GLU A 84 2.02 -15.90 2.81
CA GLU A 84 2.10 -16.87 1.71
C GLU A 84 1.11 -16.60 0.56
N ARG A 85 0.67 -15.36 0.42
CA ARG A 85 -0.24 -14.93 -0.67
C ARG A 85 0.56 -14.54 -1.91
N TRP A 86 1.33 -15.51 -2.41
CA TRP A 86 2.34 -15.29 -3.45
C TRP A 86 1.77 -14.69 -4.74
N ASN A 87 0.56 -15.09 -5.16
CA ASN A 87 -0.08 -14.56 -6.36
C ASN A 87 -0.33 -13.04 -6.28
N GLU A 88 -0.73 -12.55 -5.11
CA GLU A 88 -0.95 -11.11 -4.89
C GLU A 88 0.37 -10.38 -4.72
N ALA A 89 1.35 -10.97 -4.05
CA ALA A 89 2.70 -10.41 -3.95
C ALA A 89 3.31 -10.20 -5.35
N ILE A 90 3.17 -11.18 -6.25
CA ILE A 90 3.61 -11.07 -7.65
C ILE A 90 2.98 -9.86 -8.34
N LEU A 91 1.67 -9.62 -8.15
CA LEU A 91 1.01 -8.46 -8.76
C LEU A 91 1.58 -7.15 -8.22
N VAL A 92 1.74 -7.03 -6.90
CA VAL A 92 2.34 -5.86 -6.26
C VAL A 92 3.74 -5.61 -6.80
N TRP A 93 4.60 -6.63 -6.85
CA TRP A 93 5.96 -6.50 -7.37
C TRP A 93 6.02 -6.18 -8.86
N ARG A 94 5.10 -6.70 -9.68
CA ARG A 94 5.00 -6.30 -11.10
C ARG A 94 4.69 -4.82 -11.25
N HIS A 95 3.80 -4.28 -10.42
CA HIS A 95 3.48 -2.85 -10.46
C HIS A 95 4.66 -1.99 -10.00
N THR A 96 5.38 -2.40 -8.95
CA THR A 96 6.56 -1.62 -8.50
C THR A 96 7.69 -1.66 -9.51
N VAL A 97 7.95 -2.80 -10.16
CA VAL A 97 8.91 -2.92 -11.27
C VAL A 97 8.49 -2.07 -12.47
N ALA A 98 7.20 -1.97 -12.78
CA ALA A 98 6.72 -1.12 -13.87
C ALA A 98 6.95 0.38 -13.62
N VAL A 99 6.92 0.81 -12.35
CA VAL A 99 7.11 2.22 -11.95
C VAL A 99 8.60 2.57 -11.75
N ALA A 100 9.39 1.62 -11.25
CA ALA A 100 10.82 1.78 -11.01
C ALA A 100 11.58 0.58 -11.61
N PRO A 101 11.63 0.48 -12.95
CA PRO A 101 12.28 -0.64 -13.63
C PRO A 101 13.78 -0.70 -13.33
N GLU A 102 14.43 0.41 -13.01
CA GLU A 102 15.86 0.49 -12.67
C GLU A 102 16.21 -0.15 -11.34
N ASN A 103 15.23 -0.46 -10.48
CA ASN A 103 15.50 -1.04 -9.17
C ASN A 103 15.61 -2.57 -9.27
N HIS A 104 16.85 -3.07 -9.27
CA HIS A 104 17.13 -4.50 -9.33
C HIS A 104 16.54 -5.26 -8.13
N GLY A 105 16.43 -4.61 -6.97
CA GLY A 105 15.81 -5.19 -5.78
C GLY A 105 14.35 -5.57 -5.99
N PHE A 106 13.57 -4.76 -6.70
CA PHE A 106 12.16 -5.11 -6.98
C PHE A 106 12.03 -6.25 -7.97
N ARG A 107 12.90 -6.30 -8.98
CA ARG A 107 12.96 -7.44 -9.92
C ARG A 107 13.35 -8.73 -9.21
N TRP A 108 14.31 -8.66 -8.29
CA TRP A 108 14.71 -9.80 -7.46
C TRP A 108 13.55 -10.32 -6.62
N ARG A 109 12.81 -9.42 -5.95
CA ARG A 109 11.64 -9.80 -5.16
C ARG A 109 10.51 -10.38 -6.00
N LEU A 110 10.30 -9.84 -7.20
CA LEU A 110 9.36 -10.44 -8.17
C LEU A 110 9.78 -11.87 -8.56
N ALA A 111 11.05 -12.08 -8.87
CA ALA A 111 11.58 -13.40 -9.22
C ALA A 111 11.43 -14.40 -8.05
N LEU A 112 11.74 -13.97 -6.83
CA LEU A 112 11.57 -14.78 -5.62
C LEU A 112 10.10 -15.11 -5.35
N ALA A 113 9.20 -14.13 -5.47
CA ALA A 113 7.77 -14.35 -5.30
C ALA A 113 7.20 -15.31 -6.36
N LEU A 114 7.68 -15.23 -7.62
CA LEU A 114 7.35 -16.19 -8.68
C LEU A 114 7.85 -17.60 -8.36
N HIS A 115 9.06 -17.73 -7.84
CA HIS A 115 9.63 -19.00 -7.41
C HIS A 115 8.78 -19.63 -6.29
N ASN A 116 8.45 -18.87 -5.24
CA ASN A 116 7.65 -19.34 -4.12
C ASN A 116 6.20 -19.67 -4.51
N ALA A 117 5.66 -19.02 -5.55
CA ALA A 117 4.36 -19.38 -6.13
C ALA A 117 4.39 -20.64 -7.00
N GLY A 118 5.56 -21.27 -7.20
CA GLY A 118 5.75 -22.43 -8.08
C GLY A 118 5.82 -22.09 -9.57
N ARG A 119 5.92 -20.80 -9.94
CA ARG A 119 6.04 -20.32 -11.33
C ARG A 119 7.50 -20.25 -11.75
N TYR A 120 8.16 -21.41 -11.70
CA TYR A 120 9.61 -21.51 -11.89
C TYR A 120 10.09 -21.00 -13.25
N THR A 121 9.36 -21.28 -14.33
CA THR A 121 9.73 -20.86 -15.69
C THR A 121 9.83 -19.34 -15.84
N GLU A 122 8.91 -18.60 -15.22
CA GLU A 122 8.96 -17.14 -15.21
C GLU A 122 10.03 -16.62 -14.27
N ALA A 123 10.19 -17.24 -13.09
CA ALA A 123 11.22 -16.87 -12.13
C ALA A 123 12.63 -17.00 -12.74
N GLU A 124 12.91 -18.12 -13.41
CA GLU A 124 14.19 -18.39 -14.09
C GLU A 124 14.52 -17.30 -15.11
N ARG A 125 13.54 -16.84 -15.88
CA ARG A 125 13.75 -15.76 -16.85
C ARG A 125 14.20 -14.48 -16.16
N TYR A 126 13.53 -14.08 -15.08
CA TYR A 126 13.92 -12.88 -14.33
C TYR A 126 15.27 -13.03 -13.62
N PHE A 127 15.58 -14.21 -13.08
CA PHE A 127 16.89 -14.47 -12.50
C PHE A 127 18.01 -14.43 -13.55
N ALA A 128 17.78 -14.99 -14.74
CA ALA A 128 18.74 -14.94 -15.84
C ALA A 128 18.98 -13.51 -16.35
N GLU A 129 17.93 -12.70 -16.47
CA GLU A 129 18.04 -11.28 -16.80
C GLU A 129 18.89 -10.53 -15.75
N LEU A 130 18.62 -10.74 -14.45
CA LEU A 130 19.35 -10.10 -13.37
C LEU A 130 20.83 -10.49 -13.31
N LEU A 131 21.13 -11.80 -13.42
CA LEU A 131 22.50 -12.30 -13.41
C LEU A 131 23.30 -11.85 -14.65
N GLY A 132 22.61 -11.69 -15.80
CA GLY A 132 23.22 -11.17 -17.02
C GLY A 132 23.62 -9.70 -16.90
N GLU A 133 22.81 -8.87 -16.24
CA GLU A 133 23.09 -7.45 -16.00
C GLU A 133 24.26 -7.25 -15.01
N GLU A 134 24.40 -8.09 -13.99
CA GLU A 134 25.51 -7.99 -13.03
C GLU A 134 26.87 -8.43 -13.61
N ALA A 135 26.86 -9.21 -14.70
CA ALA A 135 28.07 -9.74 -15.33
C ALA A 135 28.68 -8.81 -16.40
N THR A 136 28.01 -7.71 -16.73
CA THR A 136 28.46 -6.67 -17.70
C THR A 136 28.96 -5.41 -17.02
#